data_AF-A0A4R1JWW5-F1
#
_entry.id   AF-A0A4R1JWW5-F1
#
_cell.length_a   1.000
_cell.length_b   1.000
_cell.length_c   1.000
_cell.angle_alpha   90.00
_cell.angle_beta   90.00
_cell.angle_gamma   90.00
#
_symmetry.space_group_name_H-M   'P 1'
#
loop_
_entity.id
_entity.type
_entity.pdbx_description
1 polymer ?
#
loop_
_entity_poly.entity_id
_entity_poly.type
_entity_poly.pdbx_seq_one_letter_code
_entity_poly.pdbx_strand_id
1 'polypeptide(L)'
;MLPTMVTILESIKDKLVSPAESVTLSGLGMHIPKDDSPRTDFNWVDFYHNLSLSGLQSCSFFQNEIGTFNSAGIPLITINQALMQSYNQYNNYGRQNLRP
;
A
#
# COMPACT_ATOMS: atom_id res chain seq x y z
N MET A 1 19.82 13.41 12.37
CA MET A 1 18.69 12.44 12.45
C MET A 1 18.89 11.37 11.40
N LEU A 2 18.68 10.10 11.74
CA LEU A 2 18.65 9.02 10.74
C LEU A 2 17.41 9.20 9.84
N PRO A 3 17.52 9.03 8.51
CA PRO A 3 16.38 9.13 7.61
C PRO A 3 15.36 8.02 7.89
N THR A 4 14.08 8.35 7.78
CA THR A 4 12.99 7.37 7.95
C THR A 4 12.84 6.52 6.68
N MET A 5 12.23 5.33 6.75
CA MET A 5 11.97 4.55 5.54
C MET A 5 11.14 5.28 4.51
N VAL A 6 10.19 6.10 4.92
CA VAL A 6 9.42 6.96 4.00
C VAL A 6 10.36 7.89 3.24
N THR A 7 11.31 8.53 3.92
CA THR A 7 12.28 9.45 3.30
C THR A 7 13.26 8.74 2.37
N ILE A 8 13.65 7.50 2.69
CA ILE A 8 14.50 6.67 1.81
C ILE A 8 13.70 6.22 0.58
N LEU A 9 12.47 5.77 0.74
CA LEU A 9 11.61 5.32 -0.35
C LEU A 9 11.28 6.47 -1.31
N GLU A 10 10.99 7.65 -0.76
CA GLU A 10 10.78 8.88 -1.53
C GLU A 10 11.99 9.22 -2.41
N SER A 11 13.20 9.16 -1.85
CA SER A 11 14.44 9.47 -2.57
C SER A 11 14.88 8.39 -3.58
N ILE A 12 14.34 7.16 -3.46
CA ILE A 12 14.54 6.09 -4.44
C ILE A 12 13.48 6.16 -5.57
N LYS A 13 12.25 6.62 -5.29
CA LYS A 13 11.17 6.71 -6.29
C LYS A 13 11.63 7.40 -7.55
N ASP A 14 12.24 8.58 -7.42
CA ASP A 14 12.63 9.39 -8.58
C ASP A 14 13.71 8.73 -9.46
N LYS A 15 14.34 7.65 -8.98
CA LYS A 15 15.29 6.83 -9.74
C LYS A 15 14.65 5.63 -10.44
N LEU A 16 13.50 5.17 -9.96
CA LEU A 16 12.84 3.95 -10.42
C LEU A 16 11.55 4.22 -11.20
N VAL A 17 10.92 5.36 -10.96
CA VAL A 17 9.65 5.75 -11.56
C VAL A 17 9.90 6.96 -12.43
N SER A 18 9.68 6.81 -13.73
CA SER A 18 9.79 7.93 -14.66
C SER A 18 8.72 9.00 -14.37
N PRO A 19 8.94 10.25 -14.81
CA PRO A 19 7.92 11.30 -14.68
C PRO A 19 6.58 10.91 -15.33
N ALA A 20 6.61 10.19 -16.45
CA ALA A 20 5.40 9.74 -17.15
C ALA A 20 4.59 8.71 -16.34
N GLU A 21 5.27 7.75 -15.70
CA GLU A 21 4.64 6.77 -14.82
C GLU A 21 4.09 7.44 -13.56
N SER A 22 4.83 8.40 -12.99
CA SER A 22 4.35 9.16 -11.83
C SER A 22 3.07 9.93 -12.14
N VAL A 23 2.94 10.52 -13.34
CA VAL A 23 1.70 11.20 -13.78
C VAL A 23 0.57 10.20 -13.97
N THR A 24 0.85 9.06 -14.58
CA THR A 24 -0.14 7.99 -14.79
C THR A 24 -0.69 7.48 -13.46
N LEU A 25 0.20 7.21 -12.50
CA LEU A 25 -0.16 6.74 -11.16
C LEU A 25 -0.99 7.77 -10.39
N SER A 26 -0.61 9.05 -10.39
CA SER A 26 -1.39 10.13 -9.74
C SER A 26 -2.77 10.34 -10.36
N GLY A 27 -3.01 9.90 -11.61
CA GLY A 27 -4.32 9.93 -12.26
C GLY A 27 -5.25 8.78 -11.87
N LEU A 28 -4.73 7.76 -11.18
CA LEU A 28 -5.51 6.59 -10.75
C LEU A 28 -6.35 6.92 -9.51
N GLY A 29 -7.56 6.39 -9.49
CA GLY A 29 -8.42 6.40 -8.33
C GLY A 29 -9.00 5.01 -8.08
N MET A 30 -9.07 4.61 -6.82
CA MET A 30 -9.66 3.36 -6.38
C MET A 30 -11.01 3.63 -5.73
N HIS A 31 -11.96 2.73 -6.00
CA HIS A 31 -13.21 2.66 -5.26
C HIS A 31 -13.20 1.34 -4.49
N ILE A 32 -13.67 1.38 -3.24
CA ILE A 32 -14.06 0.16 -2.56
C ILE A 32 -15.26 -0.40 -3.33
N PRO A 33 -15.34 -1.70 -3.63
CA PRO A 33 -16.45 -2.31 -4.36
C PRO A 33 -17.70 -2.41 -3.47
N LYS A 34 -18.22 -1.25 -3.06
CA LYS A 34 -19.44 -1.03 -2.29
C LYS A 34 -20.15 0.16 -2.90
N ASP A 35 -21.47 0.05 -3.07
CA ASP A 35 -22.28 1.14 -3.61
C ASP A 35 -22.04 2.45 -2.83
N ASP A 36 -21.86 3.53 -3.56
CA ASP A 36 -21.53 4.89 -3.11
C ASP A 36 -20.15 5.10 -2.45
N SER A 37 -19.20 4.17 -2.62
CA SER A 37 -17.81 4.40 -2.21
C SER A 37 -17.20 5.64 -2.91
N PRO A 38 -16.70 6.64 -2.17
CA PRO A 38 -15.97 7.75 -2.77
C PRO A 38 -14.70 7.25 -3.48
N ARG A 39 -14.33 7.94 -4.55
CA ARG A 39 -13.07 7.71 -5.26
C ARG A 39 -11.92 8.13 -4.33
N THR A 40 -10.96 7.24 -4.11
CA THR A 40 -9.71 7.53 -3.40
C THR A 40 -8.60 7.61 -4.42
N ASP A 41 -8.08 8.81 -4.68
CA ASP A 41 -6.96 8.98 -5.61
C ASP A 41 -5.66 8.38 -5.04
N PHE A 42 -4.80 7.91 -5.93
CA PHE A 42 -3.49 7.40 -5.56
C PHE A 42 -2.61 8.51 -4.97
N ASN A 43 -1.98 8.22 -3.84
CA ASN A 43 -1.09 9.13 -3.13
C ASN A 43 0.25 8.44 -2.82
N TRP A 44 1.35 9.04 -3.29
CA TRP A 44 2.70 8.54 -3.07
C TRP A 44 3.10 8.48 -1.60
N VAL A 45 2.69 9.45 -0.79
CA VAL A 45 3.00 9.49 0.64
C VAL A 45 2.34 8.32 1.35
N ASP A 46 1.04 8.08 1.09
CA ASP A 46 0.33 6.92 1.63
C ASP A 46 0.97 5.61 1.16
N PHE A 47 1.51 5.60 -0.05
CA PHE A 47 2.14 4.43 -0.66
C PHE A 47 3.50 4.13 -0.04
N TYR A 48 4.32 5.15 0.20
CA TYR A 48 5.56 4.99 0.94
C TYR A 48 5.32 4.61 2.38
N HIS A 49 4.27 5.16 3.00
CA HIS A 49 3.84 4.68 4.29
C HIS A 49 3.57 3.18 4.14
N ASN A 50 2.65 2.71 3.29
CA ASN A 50 2.37 1.28 3.12
C ASN A 50 3.62 0.40 2.86
N LEU A 51 4.55 0.83 2.01
CA LEU A 51 5.81 0.12 1.79
C LEU A 51 6.71 0.12 3.04
N SER A 52 6.81 1.25 3.73
CA SER A 52 7.49 1.33 5.04
C SER A 52 6.77 0.50 6.11
N LEU A 53 5.47 0.25 5.92
CA LEU A 53 4.59 -0.59 6.73
C LEU A 53 4.77 -2.09 6.43
N SER A 54 5.80 -2.50 5.70
CA SER A 54 6.23 -3.91 5.64
C SER A 54 6.55 -4.52 7.03
N GLY A 55 6.52 -3.72 8.10
CA GLY A 55 6.52 -4.15 9.51
C GLY A 55 5.21 -3.99 10.29
N LEU A 56 4.18 -3.26 9.81
CA LEU A 56 2.92 -3.06 10.56
C LEU A 56 2.08 -4.33 10.65
N GLN A 57 2.13 -5.19 9.63
CA GLN A 57 1.57 -6.55 9.67
C GLN A 57 2.17 -7.41 10.81
N SER A 58 3.33 -7.02 11.33
CA SER A 58 3.97 -7.61 12.52
C SER A 58 3.57 -6.92 13.83
N CYS A 59 2.84 -5.80 13.77
CA CYS A 59 2.35 -5.10 14.96
C CYS A 59 1.07 -5.75 15.49
N SER A 60 0.98 -5.87 16.81
CA SER A 60 -0.15 -6.49 17.51
C SER A 60 -1.50 -5.88 17.15
N PHE A 61 -1.59 -4.55 17.02
CA PHE A 61 -2.81 -3.88 16.59
C PHE A 61 -3.31 -4.38 15.22
N PHE A 62 -2.42 -4.46 14.23
CA PHE A 62 -2.79 -4.90 12.88
C PHE A 62 -3.26 -6.36 12.89
N GLN A 63 -2.55 -7.21 13.61
CA GLN A 63 -2.86 -8.63 13.74
C GLN A 63 -4.19 -8.88 14.45
N ASN A 64 -4.57 -8.00 15.38
CA ASN A 64 -5.81 -8.09 16.17
C ASN A 64 -7.04 -7.48 15.49
N GLU A 65 -6.87 -6.49 14.62
CA GLU A 65 -8.00 -5.77 14.00
C GLU A 65 -8.25 -6.18 12.55
N ILE A 66 -7.18 -6.56 11.82
CA ILE A 66 -7.25 -6.84 10.38
C ILE A 66 -6.97 -8.32 10.13
N GLY A 67 -5.81 -8.81 10.57
CA GLY A 67 -5.41 -10.20 10.36
C GLY A 67 -3.90 -10.39 10.26
N THR A 68 -3.49 -11.65 10.11
CA THR A 68 -2.08 -12.06 10.03
C THR A 68 -1.72 -12.53 8.63
N PHE A 69 -0.43 -12.45 8.27
CA PHE A 69 0.11 -12.90 7.00
C PHE A 69 1.26 -13.88 7.20
N ASN A 70 1.51 -14.73 6.21
CA ASN A 70 2.76 -15.47 6.12
C ASN A 70 3.89 -14.59 5.57
N SER A 71 5.12 -15.11 5.57
CA SER A 71 6.31 -14.42 5.05
C SER A 71 6.23 -14.07 3.56
N ALA A 72 5.30 -14.65 2.81
CA ALA A 72 5.04 -14.33 1.40
C ALA A 72 3.99 -13.20 1.23
N GLY A 73 3.43 -12.66 2.33
CA GLY A 73 2.38 -11.65 2.30
C GLY A 73 1.00 -12.20 1.96
N ILE A 74 0.76 -13.50 2.18
CA ILE A 74 -0.55 -14.13 1.99
C ILE A 74 -1.30 -14.13 3.32
N PRO A 75 -2.59 -13.69 3.37
CA PRO A 75 -3.39 -13.73 4.59
C PRO A 75 -3.51 -15.15 5.15
N LEU A 76 -3.22 -15.34 6.43
CA LEU A 76 -3.39 -16.59 7.16
C LEU A 76 -4.67 -16.58 7.99
N ILE A 77 -4.92 -15.46 8.69
CA ILE A 77 -6.11 -15.23 9.51
C ILE A 77 -6.66 -13.88 9.09
N THR A 78 -7.97 -13.82 8.87
CA THR A 78 -8.68 -12.57 8.58
C THR A 78 -9.68 -12.30 9.70
N ILE A 79 -9.51 -11.18 10.39
CA ILE A 79 -10.41 -10.73 11.46
C ILE A 79 -11.46 -9.79 10.89
N ASN A 80 -11.06 -8.89 10.00
CA ASN A 80 -11.96 -8.00 9.29
C ASN A 80 -11.78 -8.12 7.77
N GLN A 81 -12.74 -8.78 7.13
CA GLN A 81 -12.72 -9.07 5.69
C GLN A 81 -12.64 -7.81 4.82
N ALA A 82 -13.37 -6.75 5.20
CA ALA A 82 -13.42 -5.51 4.41
C ALA A 82 -12.08 -4.76 4.50
N LEU A 83 -11.50 -4.64 5.69
CA LEU A 83 -10.19 -4.01 5.87
C LEU A 83 -9.07 -4.80 5.18
N MET A 84 -9.14 -6.13 5.25
CA MET A 84 -8.19 -7.02 4.56
C MET A 84 -8.28 -6.88 3.03
N GLN A 85 -9.48 -6.77 2.47
CA GLN A 85 -9.68 -6.56 1.03
C GLN A 85 -9.12 -5.21 0.58
N SER A 86 -9.41 -4.13 1.30
CA SER A 86 -8.86 -2.80 1.01
C SER A 86 -7.34 -2.79 1.05
N TYR A 87 -6.74 -3.45 2.05
CA TYR A 87 -5.29 -3.60 2.16
C TYR A 87 -4.71 -4.37 0.95
N ASN A 88 -5.29 -5.51 0.59
CA ASN A 88 -4.78 -6.34 -0.52
C ASN A 88 -4.93 -5.67 -1.89
N GLN A 89 -6.04 -4.96 -2.14
CA GLN A 89 -6.22 -4.19 -3.37
C GLN A 89 -5.13 -3.11 -3.50
N TYR A 90 -4.93 -2.34 -2.43
CA TYR A 90 -3.90 -1.31 -2.38
C TYR A 90 -2.50 -1.87 -2.68
N ASN A 91 -2.14 -2.99 -2.04
CA ASN A 91 -0.81 -3.60 -2.16
C ASN A 91 -0.57 -4.19 -3.56
N ASN A 92 -1.58 -4.84 -4.14
CA ASN A 92 -1.49 -5.40 -5.49
C ASN A 92 -1.34 -4.32 -6.56
N TYR A 93 -2.06 -3.20 -6.43
CA TYR A 93 -1.93 -2.07 -7.34
C TYR A 93 -0.52 -1.49 -7.34
N GLY A 94 0.05 -1.27 -6.15
CA GLY A 94 1.44 -0.80 -6.03
C GLY A 94 2.45 -1.73 -6.69
N ARG A 95 2.31 -3.05 -6.48
CA ARG A 95 3.22 -4.05 -7.04
C ARG A 95 3.16 -4.18 -8.56
N GLN A 96 1.98 -4.01 -9.17
CA GLN A 96 1.81 -4.12 -10.62
C GLN A 96 2.43 -2.95 -11.39
N ASN A 97 2.48 -1.76 -10.79
CA ASN A 97 2.90 -0.53 -11.46
C ASN A 97 4.33 -0.08 -11.11
N LEU A 98 5.07 -0.86 -10.30
CA LEU A 98 6.45 -0.59 -9.89
C LEU A 98 7.45 -1.67 -10.32
N ARG A 99 7.03 -2.65 -11.13
CA ARG A 99 7.96 -3.59 -11.73
C ARG A 99 8.49 -2.98 -13.04
N PRO A 100 9.83 -2.95 -13.25
CA PRO A 100 10.39 -2.65 -14.56
C PRO A 100 10.00 -3.72 -15.59
#